data_AF-A0A415VCX9-F1
#
_entry.id   AF-A0A415VCX9-F1
#
_cell.length_a   1.000
_cell.length_b   1.000
_cell.length_c   1.000
_cell.angle_alpha   90.00
_cell.angle_beta   90.00
_cell.angle_gamma   90.00
#
_symmetry.space_group_name_H-M   'P 1'
#
loop_
_entity.id
_entity.type
_entity.pdbx_description
1 polymer ?
#
loop_
_entity_poly.entity_id
_entity_poly.type
_entity_poly.pdbx_seq_one_letter_code
_entity_poly.pdbx_strand_id
1 'polypeptide(L)'
;MIDNKTEIEVSYHAKRTVTSGTQIGLSFEQISNMVKGAVGVDGNTLGFGMTFLHELHHTTIGGDYHDSTELFGTGPVVDNMNIIRNELNKQGFNYGERLNYKAIHTKEGNIIPFNESALTSLKYNSSMGKKAHYIKIK
;
A
#
# COMPACT_ATOMS: atom_id res chain seq x y z
N MET A 1 -16.49 29.34 -9.63
CA MET A 1 -15.12 28.86 -9.93
C MET A 1 -14.30 28.96 -8.67
N ILE A 2 -13.32 28.07 -8.46
CA ILE A 2 -12.29 28.28 -7.43
C ILE A 2 -11.16 29.01 -8.14
N ASP A 3 -10.92 30.25 -7.73
CA ASP A 3 -10.07 31.19 -8.47
C ASP A 3 -8.58 31.07 -8.09
N ASN A 4 -8.24 30.22 -7.09
CA ASN A 4 -6.87 29.88 -6.69
C ASN A 4 -6.80 28.38 -6.35
N LYS A 5 -6.67 27.53 -7.36
CA LYS A 5 -6.58 26.09 -7.16
C LYS A 5 -5.15 25.69 -6.85
N THR A 6 -4.97 24.92 -5.79
CA THR A 6 -3.78 24.09 -5.64
C THR A 6 -4.08 22.76 -6.34
N GLU A 7 -3.20 22.36 -7.26
CA GLU A 7 -3.40 21.20 -8.12
C GLU A 7 -2.39 20.10 -7.79
N ILE A 8 -2.82 18.85 -7.97
CA ILE A 8 -1.93 17.69 -7.94
C ILE A 8 -1.55 17.35 -9.37
N GLU A 9 -0.26 17.30 -9.63
CA GLU A 9 0.28 16.85 -10.91
C GLU A 9 0.53 15.33 -10.83
N VAL A 10 -0.19 14.55 -11.64
CA VAL A 10 -0.01 13.11 -11.71
C VAL A 10 0.66 12.75 -13.02
N SER A 11 1.80 12.06 -12.94
CA SER A 11 2.60 11.68 -14.11
C SER A 11 3.00 10.21 -14.07
N TYR A 12 3.41 9.69 -15.23
CA TYR A 12 4.06 8.39 -15.32
C TYR A 12 5.50 8.47 -14.81
N HIS A 13 5.91 7.50 -14.00
CA HIS A 13 7.30 7.38 -13.55
C HIS A 13 7.82 5.95 -13.73
N ALA A 14 8.91 5.79 -14.48
CA ALA A 14 9.25 4.51 -15.10
C ALA A 14 9.59 3.35 -14.15
N LYS A 15 10.16 3.63 -12.97
CA LYS A 15 10.74 2.58 -12.10
C LYS A 15 10.05 2.42 -10.77
N ARG A 16 9.65 3.53 -10.15
CA ARG A 16 9.04 3.54 -8.82
C ARG A 16 8.01 4.64 -8.70
N THR A 17 7.02 4.42 -7.87
CA THR A 17 6.12 5.46 -7.43
C THR A 17 6.86 6.42 -6.49
N VAL A 18 6.64 7.72 -6.66
CA VAL A 18 7.29 8.79 -5.89
C VAL A 18 6.35 9.96 -5.67
N THR A 19 6.58 10.70 -4.59
CA THR A 19 5.89 11.96 -4.30
C THR A 19 6.90 13.06 -3.99
N SER A 20 6.64 14.28 -4.46
CA SER A 20 7.40 15.49 -4.12
C SER A 20 6.50 16.72 -4.19
N GLY A 21 6.30 17.41 -3.06
CA GLY A 21 5.41 18.58 -3.00
C GLY A 21 3.98 18.22 -3.41
N THR A 22 3.53 18.70 -4.56
CA THR A 22 2.22 18.40 -5.16
C THR A 22 2.29 17.43 -6.35
N GLN A 23 3.44 16.83 -6.60
CA GLN A 23 3.67 15.92 -7.71
C GLN A 23 3.63 14.46 -7.26
N ILE A 24 2.90 13.64 -8.01
CA ILE A 24 2.83 12.19 -7.85
C ILE A 24 3.29 11.54 -9.15
N GLY A 25 4.36 10.75 -9.08
CA GLY A 25 4.80 9.88 -10.17
C GLY A 25 4.33 8.46 -9.90
N LEU A 26 3.51 7.86 -10.77
CA LEU A 26 3.05 6.48 -10.64
C LEU A 26 3.85 5.53 -11.53
N SER A 27 4.35 4.43 -10.95
CA SER A 27 5.02 3.36 -11.72
C SER A 27 4.07 2.25 -12.10
N PHE A 28 3.80 2.12 -13.40
CA PHE A 28 2.95 1.05 -13.94
C PHE A 28 3.56 -0.33 -13.66
N GLU A 29 4.88 -0.47 -13.80
CA GLU A 29 5.55 -1.74 -13.56
C GLU A 29 5.45 -2.15 -12.09
N GLN A 30 5.76 -1.23 -11.18
CA GLN A 30 5.71 -1.50 -9.74
C GLN A 30 4.29 -1.86 -9.30
N ILE A 31 3.30 -1.06 -9.70
CA ILE A 31 1.89 -1.28 -9.34
C ILE A 31 1.38 -2.60 -9.94
N SER A 32 1.70 -2.87 -11.21
CA SER A 32 1.31 -4.14 -11.85
C SER A 32 1.93 -5.36 -11.15
N ASN A 33 3.16 -5.24 -10.66
CA ASN A 33 3.81 -6.31 -9.90
C ASN A 33 3.14 -6.52 -8.53
N MET A 34 2.71 -5.44 -7.86
CA MET A 34 1.94 -5.54 -6.61
C MET A 34 0.58 -6.21 -6.84
N VAL A 35 -0.15 -5.81 -7.89
CA VAL A 35 -1.44 -6.41 -8.28
C VAL A 35 -1.29 -7.92 -8.53
N LYS A 36 -0.28 -8.32 -9.31
CA LYS A 36 0.01 -9.74 -9.61
C LYS A 36 0.49 -10.52 -8.38
N GLY A 37 1.04 -9.83 -7.40
CA GLY A 37 1.58 -10.40 -6.17
C GLY A 37 0.55 -10.69 -5.08
N ALA A 38 -0.71 -10.32 -5.30
CA ALA A 38 -1.78 -10.47 -4.31
C ALA A 38 -2.16 -11.94 -4.06
N VAL A 39 -2.20 -12.31 -2.78
CA VAL A 39 -2.62 -13.63 -2.30
C VAL A 39 -3.62 -13.42 -1.17
N GLY A 40 -4.85 -13.91 -1.34
CA GLY A 40 -5.90 -13.79 -0.33
C GLY A 40 -6.51 -12.40 -0.18
N VAL A 41 -6.11 -11.42 -1.00
CA VAL A 41 -6.71 -10.09 -1.13
C VAL A 41 -6.99 -9.77 -2.60
N ASP A 42 -7.84 -8.77 -2.84
CA ASP A 42 -8.04 -8.18 -4.16
C ASP A 42 -6.73 -7.56 -4.66
N GLY A 43 -6.39 -7.76 -5.93
CA GLY A 43 -5.20 -7.15 -6.53
C GLY A 43 -5.20 -5.61 -6.46
N ASN A 44 -6.38 -5.00 -6.40
CA ASN A 44 -6.55 -3.55 -6.27
C ASN A 44 -6.19 -3.02 -4.88
N THR A 45 -5.89 -3.88 -3.88
CA THR A 45 -5.40 -3.50 -2.55
C THR A 45 -4.18 -2.58 -2.57
N LEU A 46 -3.28 -2.80 -3.53
CA LEU A 46 -2.17 -1.91 -3.91
C LEU A 46 -2.18 -1.65 -5.43
N GLY A 47 -3.39 -1.57 -6.02
CA GLY A 47 -3.58 -1.17 -7.41
C GLY A 47 -3.52 0.35 -7.59
N PHE A 48 -3.65 0.83 -8.83
CA PHE A 48 -3.44 2.24 -9.17
C PHE A 48 -4.22 3.22 -8.31
N GLY A 49 -5.50 2.97 -8.04
CA GLY A 49 -6.31 3.85 -7.20
C GLY A 49 -5.81 3.92 -5.75
N MET A 50 -5.51 2.77 -5.15
CA MET A 50 -5.01 2.72 -3.77
C MET A 50 -3.58 3.26 -3.64
N THR A 51 -2.74 3.06 -4.65
CA THR A 51 -1.41 3.66 -4.71
C THR A 51 -1.50 5.17 -4.88
N PHE A 52 -2.36 5.68 -5.75
CA PHE A 52 -2.58 7.12 -5.90
C PHE A 52 -3.01 7.76 -4.58
N LEU A 53 -3.97 7.17 -3.86
CA LEU A 53 -4.42 7.70 -2.57
C LEU A 53 -3.30 7.66 -1.51
N HIS A 54 -2.47 6.62 -1.51
CA HIS A 54 -1.29 6.53 -0.64
C HIS A 54 -0.31 7.67 -0.91
N GLU A 55 0.03 7.90 -2.18
CA GLU A 55 0.91 9.00 -2.58
C GLU A 55 0.28 10.38 -2.33
N LEU A 56 -1.03 10.51 -2.51
CA LEU A 56 -1.75 11.75 -2.21
C LEU A 56 -1.53 12.17 -0.76
N HIS A 57 -1.59 11.23 0.19
CA HIS A 57 -1.32 11.52 1.61
C HIS A 57 0.11 12.03 1.88
N HIS A 58 1.08 11.74 1.01
CA HIS A 58 2.43 12.29 1.10
C HIS A 58 2.56 13.71 0.53
N THR A 59 1.57 14.19 -0.22
CA THR A 59 1.60 15.55 -0.79
C THR A 59 1.27 16.60 0.27
N THR A 60 1.70 17.84 0.02
CA THR A 60 1.36 18.99 0.88
C THR A 60 -0.14 19.22 1.03
N ILE A 61 -0.95 18.78 0.05
CA ILE A 61 -2.42 18.91 0.09
C ILE A 61 -3.06 17.72 0.82
N GLY A 62 -2.48 16.52 0.72
CA GLY A 62 -3.03 15.31 1.34
C GLY A 62 -2.60 15.06 2.79
N GLY A 63 -1.80 15.95 3.36
CA GLY A 63 -1.50 16.01 4.79
C GLY A 63 -0.02 15.92 5.15
N ASP A 64 0.88 15.86 4.17
CA ASP A 64 2.35 15.81 4.38
C ASP A 64 2.77 14.69 5.34
N TYR A 65 2.06 13.57 5.28
CA TYR A 65 2.33 12.43 6.16
C TYR A 65 3.59 11.68 5.70
N HIS A 66 4.25 11.03 6.65
CA HIS A 66 5.42 10.20 6.38
C HIS A 66 5.16 8.72 6.63
N ASP A 67 5.85 7.89 5.86
CA ASP A 67 5.83 6.46 6.04
C ASP A 67 6.56 6.05 7.32
N SER A 68 6.08 4.95 7.91
CA SER A 68 6.72 4.38 9.10
C SER A 68 8.09 3.78 8.78
N THR A 69 9.05 4.03 9.66
CA THR A 69 10.36 3.38 9.62
C THR A 69 10.43 2.12 10.49
N GLU A 70 9.38 1.86 11.27
CA GLU A 70 9.32 0.74 12.20
C GLU A 70 9.27 -0.61 11.49
N LEU A 71 9.79 -1.64 12.16
CA LEU A 71 9.66 -3.02 11.73
C LEU A 71 8.43 -3.63 12.42
N PHE A 72 7.52 -4.21 11.63
CA PHE A 72 6.22 -4.71 12.12
C PHE A 72 5.30 -3.61 12.66
N GLY A 73 5.31 -2.46 11.99
CA GLY A 73 4.47 -1.32 12.32
C GLY A 73 3.86 -0.70 11.07
N THR A 74 2.76 0.01 11.28
CA THR A 74 2.17 0.93 10.32
C THR A 74 2.60 2.35 10.64
N GLY A 75 2.12 3.31 9.87
CA GLY A 75 2.29 4.73 10.11
C GLY A 75 1.11 5.50 9.52
N PRO A 76 1.06 6.83 9.69
CA PRO A 76 -0.14 7.63 9.42
C PRO A 76 -0.74 7.42 8.03
N VAL A 77 0.11 7.26 7.00
CA VAL A 77 -0.37 6.97 5.64
C VAL A 77 -1.04 5.60 5.55
N VAL A 78 -0.42 4.56 6.09
CA VAL A 78 -1.00 3.21 6.07
C VAL A 78 -2.28 3.15 6.91
N ASP A 79 -2.31 3.85 8.04
CA ASP A 79 -3.47 3.91 8.94
C ASP A 79 -4.67 4.55 8.22
N ASN A 80 -4.46 5.70 7.57
CA ASN A 80 -5.49 6.34 6.74
C ASN A 80 -5.94 5.44 5.59
N MET A 81 -5.00 4.78 4.92
CA MET A 81 -5.34 3.84 3.84
C MET A 81 -6.11 2.62 4.36
N ASN A 82 -5.87 2.15 5.58
CA ASN A 82 -6.62 1.06 6.20
C ASN A 82 -8.05 1.47 6.56
N ILE A 83 -8.32 2.74 6.88
CA ILE A 83 -9.70 3.26 7.00
C ILE A 83 -10.46 3.03 5.68
N ILE A 84 -9.87 3.46 4.56
CA ILE A 84 -10.47 3.29 3.22
C ILE A 84 -10.68 1.80 2.90
N ARG A 85 -9.68 0.94 3.15
CA ARG A 85 -9.82 -0.51 2.96
C ARG A 85 -10.95 -1.09 3.81
N ASN A 86 -11.06 -0.67 5.06
CA ASN A 86 -12.09 -1.14 5.97
C ASN A 86 -13.50 -0.71 5.51
N GLU A 87 -13.64 0.50 4.98
CA GLU A 87 -14.91 0.97 4.38
C GLU A 87 -15.29 0.18 3.12
N LEU A 88 -14.32 -0.16 2.27
CA LEU A 88 -14.54 -1.03 1.11
C LEU A 88 -14.89 -2.46 1.55
N ASN A 89 -14.18 -3.00 2.55
CA ASN A 89 -14.45 -4.34 3.08
C ASN A 89 -15.87 -4.45 3.65
N LYS A 90 -16.38 -3.41 4.30
CA LYS A 90 -17.78 -3.36 4.79
C LYS A 90 -18.81 -3.43 3.66
N GLN A 91 -18.43 -3.08 2.43
CA GLN A 91 -19.28 -3.19 1.23
C GLN A 91 -19.17 -4.57 0.55
N GLY A 92 -18.42 -5.51 1.13
CA GLY A 92 -18.26 -6.87 0.62
C GLY A 92 -17.02 -7.09 -0.26
N PHE A 93 -16.15 -6.09 -0.40
CA PHE A 93 -14.86 -6.27 -1.05
C PHE A 93 -13.83 -6.93 -0.11
N ASN A 94 -12.67 -7.32 -0.66
CA ASN A 94 -11.60 -7.97 0.11
C ASN A 94 -10.26 -7.24 -0.09
N TYR A 95 -10.15 -6.02 0.43
CA TYR A 95 -8.94 -5.21 0.37
C TYR A 95 -7.92 -5.56 1.48
N GLY A 96 -8.32 -6.37 2.47
CA GLY A 96 -7.50 -6.70 3.64
C GLY A 96 -7.15 -5.48 4.50
N GLU A 97 -6.18 -5.65 5.41
CA GLU A 97 -5.66 -4.60 6.28
C GLU A 97 -4.13 -4.67 6.29
N ARG A 98 -3.43 -3.63 5.83
CA ARG A 98 -1.96 -3.66 5.78
C ARG A 98 -1.41 -3.49 7.20
N LEU A 99 -0.77 -4.53 7.73
CA LEU A 99 -0.27 -4.54 9.12
C LEU A 99 1.21 -4.22 9.26
N ASN A 100 1.91 -4.02 8.13
CA ASN A 100 3.28 -3.56 8.13
C ASN A 100 3.53 -2.68 6.91
N TYR A 101 4.17 -1.53 7.11
CA TYR A 101 4.58 -0.69 5.99
C TYR A 101 5.68 -1.38 5.17
N LYS A 102 6.80 -1.73 5.78
CA LYS A 102 7.92 -2.32 5.03
C LYS A 102 7.56 -3.70 4.47
N ALA A 103 8.01 -3.98 3.26
CA ALA A 103 8.05 -5.38 2.82
C ALA A 103 9.09 -6.13 3.64
N ILE A 104 8.74 -7.31 4.13
CA ILE A 104 9.61 -8.16 4.92
C ILE A 104 10.32 -9.12 3.97
N HIS A 105 11.65 -9.12 4.02
CA HIS A 105 12.45 -10.01 3.19
C HIS A 105 12.39 -11.43 3.72
N THR A 106 12.00 -12.37 2.85
CA THR A 106 11.94 -13.80 3.16
C THR A 106 12.61 -14.60 2.04
N LYS A 107 12.83 -15.90 2.26
CA LYS A 107 13.29 -16.82 1.20
C LYS A 107 12.34 -16.90 0.01
N GLU A 108 11.05 -16.66 0.25
CA GLU A 108 10.01 -16.71 -0.78
C GLU A 108 9.87 -15.37 -1.53
N GLY A 109 10.57 -14.32 -1.11
CA GLY A 109 10.49 -12.98 -1.69
C GLY A 109 10.20 -11.90 -0.64
N ASN A 110 9.98 -10.68 -1.11
CA ASN A 110 9.62 -9.55 -0.26
C ASN A 110 8.09 -9.54 -0.08
N ILE A 111 7.62 -9.57 1.18
CA ILE A 111 6.19 -9.79 1.49
C ILE A 111 5.64 -8.64 2.33
N ILE A 112 4.46 -8.16 1.97
CA ILE A 112 3.67 -7.19 2.73
C ILE A 112 2.45 -7.92 3.32
N PRO A 113 2.30 -8.03 4.65
CA PRO A 113 1.18 -8.72 5.28
C PRO A 113 -0.10 -7.88 5.27
N PHE A 114 -1.21 -8.51 4.91
CA PHE A 114 -2.56 -7.92 4.86
C PHE A 114 -3.56 -8.55 5.84
N ASN A 115 -3.09 -9.43 6.72
CA ASN A 115 -3.81 -9.90 7.89
C ASN A 115 -2.86 -10.48 8.96
N GLU A 116 -3.40 -10.73 10.16
CA GLU A 116 -2.64 -11.21 11.31
C GLU A 116 -1.98 -12.57 11.07
N SER A 117 -2.62 -13.44 10.27
CA SER A 117 -2.03 -14.74 9.92
C SER A 117 -0.72 -14.56 9.14
N ALA A 118 -0.68 -13.65 8.16
CA ALA A 118 0.54 -13.37 7.41
C ALA A 118 1.59 -12.64 8.27
N LEU A 119 1.17 -11.65 9.07
CA LEU A 119 2.08 -10.91 9.96
C LEU A 119 2.74 -11.84 10.98
N THR A 120 1.97 -12.73 11.61
CA THR A 120 2.47 -13.73 12.56
C THR A 120 3.47 -14.66 11.89
N SER A 121 3.15 -15.17 10.69
CA SER A 121 4.08 -16.02 9.94
C SER A 121 5.42 -15.32 9.71
N LEU A 122 5.41 -14.04 9.32
CA LEU A 122 6.62 -13.25 9.09
C LEU A 122 7.38 -12.95 10.39
N LYS A 123 6.70 -12.59 11.48
CA LYS A 123 7.33 -12.33 12.79
C LYS A 123 8.11 -13.52 13.32
N TYR A 124 7.58 -14.72 13.14
CA TYR A 124 8.18 -15.95 13.65
C TYR A 124 8.95 -16.75 12.59
N ASN A 125 9.17 -16.18 11.40
CA ASN A 125 9.87 -16.83 10.28
C ASN A 125 9.33 -18.25 9.98
N SER A 126 7.99 -18.38 9.96
CA SER A 126 7.28 -19.63 9.68
C SER A 126 6.59 -19.59 8.31
N SER A 127 6.17 -20.75 7.82
CA SER A 127 5.47 -20.86 6.54
C SER A 127 4.16 -20.07 6.52
N MET A 128 3.83 -19.47 5.38
CA MET A 128 2.53 -18.83 5.17
C MET A 128 1.40 -19.88 5.22
N GLY A 129 0.47 -19.71 6.17
CA GLY A 129 -0.69 -20.58 6.28
C GLY A 129 -1.73 -20.33 5.18
N LYS A 130 -2.68 -21.25 5.01
CA LYS A 130 -3.78 -21.12 4.03
C LYS A 130 -4.68 -19.90 4.22
N LYS A 131 -4.68 -19.32 5.43
CA LYS A 131 -5.44 -18.11 5.79
C LYS A 131 -4.60 -16.83 5.67
N ALA A 132 -3.33 -16.92 5.25
CA ALA A 132 -2.46 -15.74 5.15
C ALA A 132 -2.85 -14.89 3.94
N HIS A 133 -3.07 -13.61 4.18
CA HIS A 133 -3.37 -12.62 3.15
C HIS A 133 -2.17 -11.68 3.03
N TYR A 134 -1.59 -11.55 1.84
CA TYR A 134 -0.37 -10.79 1.64
C TYR A 134 -0.19 -10.37 0.18
N ILE A 135 0.75 -9.44 -0.04
CA ILE A 135 1.25 -9.11 -1.37
C ILE A 135 2.74 -9.45 -1.42
N LYS A 136 3.12 -10.27 -2.40
CA LYS A 136 4.51 -10.59 -2.72
C LYS A 136 5.01 -9.65 -3.80
N ILE A 137 6.02 -8.84 -3.47
CA ILE A 137 6.66 -7.93 -4.43
C ILE A 137 7.90 -8.61 -5.02
N LYS A 138 8.11 -8.40 -6.32
CA LYS A 138 9.26 -8.89 -7.08
C LYS A 138 10.25 -7.77 -7.31
#